data_AF-A0A972I7A3-F1
#
_entry.id   AF-A0A972I7A3-F1
#
_cell.length_a   1.000
_cell.length_b   1.000
_cell.length_c   1.000
_cell.angle_alpha   90.00
_cell.angle_beta   90.00
_cell.angle_gamma   90.00
#
_symmetry.space_group_name_H-M   'P 1'
#
loop_
_entity.id
_entity.type
_entity.pdbx_description
1 polymer ?
#
loop_
_entity_poly.entity_id
_entity_poly.type
_entity_poly.pdbx_seq_one_letter_code
_entity_poly.pdbx_strand_id
1 'polypeptide(L)'
;MKGLLKIRGFWVVVLALTVLSLVFSGCKSGSGSGGKGGSGKPGEIDLTAYIGTWVSPAYVEPAVEFTISEFLESEDSIVGKVYHFAGSVKCAVLAGGEIAITDKWNLLAGRRDTIHVQQYDDGIALLFVDAGFDTMEGGTVQLTHGQWVGNKLTFYVSIRGEGDTAIYETAGGGYTDVFTKN
;
A
#
# COMPACT_ATOMS: atom_id res chain seq x y z
N MET A 1 -5.15 34.95 37.82
CA MET A 1 -3.74 34.51 37.79
C MET A 1 -3.47 33.92 36.42
N LYS A 2 -2.73 34.65 35.59
CA LYS A 2 -2.34 34.26 34.23
C LYS A 2 -0.92 33.73 34.29
N GLY A 3 -0.68 32.57 33.70
CA GLY A 3 0.65 32.09 33.37
C GLY A 3 0.96 30.74 33.98
N LEU A 4 0.98 29.69 33.15
CA LEU A 4 2.05 28.69 33.13
C LEU A 4 1.94 27.71 31.94
N LEU A 5 1.68 28.20 30.74
CA LEU A 5 1.61 27.37 29.53
C LEU A 5 2.40 28.02 28.40
N LYS A 6 3.74 28.00 28.48
CA LYS A 6 4.59 28.40 27.35
C LYS A 6 6.05 27.92 27.38
N ILE A 7 6.41 26.93 28.21
CA ILE A 7 7.82 26.50 28.36
C ILE A 7 8.12 25.14 27.71
N ARG A 8 7.13 24.26 27.50
CA ARG A 8 7.38 22.90 26.96
C ARG A 8 7.49 22.82 25.43
N GLY A 9 6.92 23.77 24.69
CA GLY A 9 6.97 23.79 23.21
C GLY A 9 8.27 24.37 22.64
N PHE A 10 8.92 25.28 23.37
CA PHE A 10 10.11 25.98 22.88
C PHE A 10 11.32 25.02 22.75
N TRP A 11 11.50 24.11 23.70
CA TRP A 11 12.63 23.17 23.69
C TRP A 11 12.53 22.09 22.60
N VAL A 12 11.31 21.68 22.22
CA VAL A 12 11.10 20.69 21.14
C VAL A 12 11.44 21.28 19.77
N VAL A 13 11.12 22.56 19.56
CA VAL A 13 11.42 23.26 18.30
C VAL A 13 12.93 23.51 18.13
N VAL A 14 13.64 23.86 19.21
CA VAL A 14 15.10 24.01 19.18
C VAL A 14 15.81 22.68 18.91
N LEU A 15 15.31 21.57 19.46
CA LEU A 15 15.84 20.22 19.22
C LEU A 15 15.62 19.77 17.76
N ALA A 16 14.43 20.01 17.19
CA ALA A 16 14.14 19.68 15.80
C ALA A 16 15.01 20.46 14.79
N LEU A 17 15.28 21.74 15.08
CA LEU A 17 16.13 22.60 14.23
C LEU A 17 17.62 22.24 14.30
N THR A 18 18.10 21.70 15.43
CA THR A 18 19.50 21.26 15.56
C THR A 18 19.78 19.91 14.91
N VAL A 19 18.79 19.00 14.84
CA VAL A 19 18.94 17.76 14.07
C VAL A 19 18.94 18.04 12.57
N LEU A 20 18.15 19.01 12.09
CA LEU A 20 18.13 19.37 10.67
C LEU A 20 19.46 19.93 10.15
N SER A 21 20.23 20.66 10.96
CA SER A 21 21.51 21.24 10.51
C SER A 21 22.64 20.21 10.39
N LEU A 22 22.53 19.07 11.09
CA LEU A 22 23.50 17.96 10.97
C LEU A 22 23.34 17.18 9.66
N VAL A 23 22.15 17.15 9.07
CA VAL A 23 21.90 16.43 7.80
C VAL A 23 22.42 17.19 6.57
N PHE A 24 22.63 18.52 6.67
CA PHE A 24 23.11 19.35 5.56
C PHE A 24 24.62 19.62 5.53
N SER A 25 25.41 19.06 6.46
CA SER A 25 26.88 19.25 6.49
C SER A 25 27.70 18.12 5.84
N GLY A 26 27.06 17.15 5.18
CA GLY A 26 27.74 16.03 4.50
C GLY A 26 27.98 16.26 3.01
N CYS A 27 28.90 17.15 2.64
CA CYS A 27 29.34 17.39 1.26
C CYS A 27 30.56 16.52 0.90
N LYS A 28 30.54 15.71 -0.18
CA LYS A 28 31.57 15.70 -1.27
C LYS A 28 31.44 14.60 -2.35
N SER A 29 31.48 15.08 -3.60
CA SER A 29 32.39 14.68 -4.72
C SER A 29 32.23 13.33 -5.44
N GLY A 30 31.93 13.40 -6.75
CA GLY A 30 32.28 12.38 -7.75
C GLY A 30 31.91 12.77 -9.20
N SER A 31 32.87 13.29 -9.96
CA SER A 31 32.81 13.55 -11.41
C SER A 31 32.90 12.23 -12.19
N GLY A 32 32.07 12.04 -13.23
CA GLY A 32 32.13 10.90 -14.14
C GLY A 32 31.29 11.12 -15.39
N SER A 33 31.96 11.35 -16.52
CA SER A 33 31.38 11.47 -17.86
C SER A 33 31.31 10.10 -18.55
N GLY A 34 30.27 9.87 -19.36
CA GLY A 34 30.30 8.94 -20.49
C GLY A 34 29.31 7.78 -20.43
N GLY A 35 28.42 7.72 -21.43
CA GLY A 35 27.64 6.52 -21.73
C GLY A 35 26.27 6.81 -22.36
N LYS A 36 26.23 6.93 -23.70
CA LYS A 36 24.99 6.73 -24.46
C LYS A 36 24.69 5.24 -24.48
N GLY A 37 23.65 4.83 -23.75
CA GLY A 37 23.03 3.51 -23.81
C GLY A 37 21.60 3.66 -23.32
N GLY A 38 20.62 3.21 -24.11
CA GLY A 38 19.22 3.22 -23.70
C GLY A 38 19.03 2.37 -22.45
N SER A 39 18.40 2.94 -21.44
CA SER A 39 18.08 2.26 -20.19
C SER A 39 16.97 3.04 -19.51
N GLY A 40 15.85 2.37 -19.22
CA GLY A 40 14.81 2.90 -18.36
C GLY A 40 15.43 3.45 -17.08
N LYS A 41 14.83 4.51 -16.53
CA LYS A 41 15.36 5.15 -15.33
C LYS A 41 15.50 4.08 -14.24
N PRO A 42 16.66 3.99 -13.56
CA PRO A 42 16.78 3.15 -12.37
C PRO A 42 15.66 3.57 -11.40
N GLY A 43 14.79 2.63 -11.03
CA GLY A 43 13.67 2.89 -10.14
C GLY A 43 12.30 3.06 -10.80
N GLU A 44 12.12 2.76 -12.08
CA GLU A 44 10.75 2.63 -12.63
C GLU A 44 10.22 1.21 -12.37
N ILE A 45 9.13 1.11 -11.60
CA ILE A 45 8.51 -0.18 -11.27
C ILE A 45 7.70 -0.70 -12.46
N ASP A 46 7.78 -2.01 -12.72
CA ASP A 46 6.93 -2.64 -13.73
C ASP A 46 5.53 -2.89 -13.16
N LEU A 47 4.63 -1.93 -13.35
CA LEU A 47 3.25 -2.01 -12.92
C LEU A 47 2.47 -3.14 -13.60
N THR A 48 2.90 -3.57 -14.79
CA THR A 48 2.21 -4.63 -15.54
C THR A 48 2.33 -5.99 -14.86
N ALA A 49 3.34 -6.18 -14.00
CA ALA A 49 3.51 -7.39 -13.20
C ALA A 49 2.32 -7.64 -12.26
N TYR A 50 1.71 -6.56 -11.74
CA TYR A 50 0.57 -6.63 -10.81
C TYR A 50 -0.76 -6.94 -11.50
N ILE A 51 -0.94 -6.53 -12.77
CA ILE A 51 -2.18 -6.72 -13.54
C ILE A 51 -2.46 -8.21 -13.71
N GLY A 52 -3.68 -8.65 -13.37
CA GLY A 52 -4.13 -10.03 -13.46
C GLY A 52 -4.92 -10.47 -12.23
N THR A 53 -5.27 -11.75 -12.18
CA THR A 53 -6.04 -12.35 -11.10
C THR A 53 -5.13 -13.12 -10.16
N TRP A 54 -5.28 -12.88 -8.87
CA TRP A 54 -4.46 -13.45 -7.80
C TRP A 54 -5.36 -14.19 -6.82
N VAL A 55 -4.93 -15.38 -6.41
CA VAL A 55 -5.70 -16.25 -5.53
C VAL A 55 -4.88 -16.58 -4.28
N SER A 56 -5.54 -16.53 -3.13
CA SER A 56 -4.96 -16.89 -1.84
C SER A 56 -4.58 -18.37 -1.77
N PRO A 57 -3.61 -18.74 -0.92
CA PRO A 57 -3.32 -20.15 -0.67
C PRO A 57 -4.48 -20.83 0.08
N ALA A 58 -4.60 -22.15 -0.05
CA ALA A 58 -5.73 -22.94 0.45
C ALA A 58 -5.95 -22.92 1.98
N TYR A 59 -5.00 -22.41 2.76
CA TYR A 59 -5.13 -22.28 4.22
C TYR A 59 -5.69 -20.92 4.65
N VAL A 60 -5.77 -19.94 3.74
CA VAL A 60 -6.48 -18.67 3.97
C VAL A 60 -7.96 -18.96 3.77
N GLU A 61 -8.73 -18.92 4.87
CA GLU A 61 -10.15 -19.21 4.85
C GLU A 61 -10.97 -18.12 5.55
N PRO A 62 -11.98 -17.53 4.88
CA PRO A 62 -12.43 -17.81 3.51
C PRO A 62 -11.39 -17.42 2.45
N ALA A 63 -11.35 -18.17 1.34
CA ALA A 63 -10.50 -17.86 0.20
C ALA A 63 -10.74 -16.45 -0.37
N VAL A 64 -9.65 -15.81 -0.79
CA VAL A 64 -9.64 -14.47 -1.41
C VAL A 64 -9.11 -14.58 -2.83
N GLU A 65 -9.87 -14.06 -3.79
CA GLU A 65 -9.42 -13.82 -5.16
C GLU A 65 -9.53 -12.32 -5.45
N PHE A 66 -8.49 -11.69 -5.97
CA PHE A 66 -8.59 -10.32 -6.45
C PHE A 66 -8.06 -10.19 -7.87
N THR A 67 -8.66 -9.31 -8.66
CA THR A 67 -8.24 -8.99 -10.02
C THR A 67 -7.84 -7.53 -10.08
N ILE A 68 -6.67 -7.26 -10.65
CA ILE A 68 -6.23 -5.91 -11.03
C ILE A 68 -6.38 -5.82 -12.55
N SER A 69 -7.32 -5.00 -13.04
CA SER A 69 -7.71 -4.99 -14.45
C SER A 69 -7.03 -3.89 -15.24
N GLU A 70 -7.12 -2.64 -14.78
CA GLU A 70 -6.63 -1.48 -15.52
C GLU A 70 -6.05 -0.41 -14.60
N PHE A 71 -5.10 0.34 -15.13
CA PHE A 71 -4.54 1.52 -14.49
C PHE A 71 -5.54 2.68 -14.61
N LEU A 72 -5.82 3.34 -13.49
CA LEU A 72 -6.68 4.52 -13.44
C LEU A 72 -5.86 5.79 -13.58
N GLU A 73 -5.02 6.07 -12.58
CA GLU A 73 -4.19 7.27 -12.53
C GLU A 73 -3.05 7.10 -11.53
N SER A 74 -2.14 8.08 -11.50
CA SER A 74 -1.08 8.15 -10.52
C SER A 74 -0.95 9.55 -9.96
N GLU A 75 -0.58 9.65 -8.69
CA GLU A 75 -0.39 10.92 -8.00
C GLU A 75 0.87 10.88 -7.14
N ASP A 76 1.51 12.04 -6.99
CA ASP A 76 2.66 12.20 -6.12
C ASP A 76 2.18 12.25 -4.66
N SER A 77 2.90 11.55 -3.79
CA SER A 77 2.70 11.54 -2.34
C SER A 77 3.91 12.13 -1.64
N ILE A 78 3.81 12.35 -0.33
CA ILE A 78 4.91 12.89 0.49
C ILE A 78 6.14 11.95 0.50
N VAL A 79 5.94 10.66 0.24
CA VAL A 79 6.97 9.61 0.41
C VAL A 79 7.23 8.81 -0.87
N GLY A 80 6.81 9.34 -2.03
CA GLY A 80 6.96 8.69 -3.33
C GLY A 80 5.70 8.83 -4.17
N LYS A 81 5.35 7.82 -4.97
CA LYS A 81 4.25 7.88 -5.95
C LYS A 81 3.21 6.79 -5.72
N VAL A 82 1.94 7.12 -5.86
CA VAL A 82 0.82 6.18 -5.73
C VAL A 82 0.21 5.95 -7.11
N TYR A 83 0.01 4.68 -7.46
CA TYR A 83 -0.59 4.23 -8.71
C TYR A 83 -1.90 3.51 -8.40
N HIS A 84 -3.02 4.05 -8.86
CA HIS A 84 -4.36 3.54 -8.60
C HIS A 84 -4.83 2.63 -9.74
N PHE A 85 -5.54 1.58 -9.39
CA PHE A 85 -6.05 0.58 -10.34
C PHE A 85 -7.53 0.29 -10.09
N ALA A 86 -8.22 -0.09 -11.17
CA ALA A 86 -9.50 -0.74 -11.07
C ALA A 86 -9.33 -2.26 -11.00
N GLY A 87 -10.39 -2.94 -10.56
CA GLY A 87 -10.38 -4.37 -10.34
C GLY A 87 -11.59 -4.88 -9.59
N SER A 88 -11.46 -6.08 -9.02
CA SER A 88 -12.45 -6.63 -8.09
C SER A 88 -11.81 -7.51 -7.03
N VAL A 89 -12.50 -7.68 -5.91
CA VAL A 89 -12.12 -8.59 -4.83
C VAL A 89 -13.31 -9.50 -4.53
N LYS A 90 -13.06 -10.80 -4.56
CA LYS A 90 -14.01 -11.85 -4.22
C LYS A 90 -13.62 -12.51 -2.92
N CYS A 91 -14.57 -12.59 -2.01
CA CYS A 91 -14.43 -13.29 -0.75
C CYS A 91 -15.83 -13.48 -0.16
N ALA A 92 -16.09 -14.64 0.44
CA ALA A 92 -17.42 -14.99 0.93
C ALA A 92 -17.96 -14.06 2.05
N VAL A 93 -17.09 -13.29 2.72
CA VAL A 93 -17.52 -12.32 3.74
C VAL A 93 -18.03 -11.03 3.14
N LEU A 94 -17.61 -10.67 1.92
CA LEU A 94 -17.97 -9.40 1.30
C LEU A 94 -19.47 -9.38 0.96
N ALA A 95 -20.07 -8.19 0.97
CA ALA A 95 -21.46 -8.03 0.51
C ALA A 95 -21.61 -8.58 -0.92
N GLY A 96 -22.53 -9.54 -1.10
CA GLY A 96 -22.71 -10.20 -2.40
C GLY A 96 -21.58 -11.13 -2.84
N GLY A 97 -20.56 -11.36 -2.00
CA GLY A 97 -19.41 -12.22 -2.27
C GLY A 97 -18.32 -11.60 -3.14
N GLU A 98 -18.56 -10.41 -3.72
CA GLU A 98 -17.64 -9.70 -4.59
C GLU A 98 -17.85 -8.18 -4.51
N ILE A 99 -16.75 -7.43 -4.46
CA ILE A 99 -16.73 -5.97 -4.56
C ILE A 99 -15.96 -5.57 -5.81
N ALA A 100 -16.58 -4.75 -6.67
CA ALA A 100 -15.92 -4.12 -7.81
C ALA A 100 -15.33 -2.76 -7.39
N ILE A 101 -14.09 -2.51 -7.77
CA ILE A 101 -13.35 -1.28 -7.49
C ILE A 101 -13.12 -0.59 -8.82
N THR A 102 -13.87 0.48 -9.09
CA THR A 102 -13.86 1.19 -10.38
C THR A 102 -13.23 2.57 -10.30
N ASP A 103 -12.84 2.99 -9.12
CA ASP A 103 -12.45 4.36 -8.81
C ASP A 103 -11.26 4.36 -7.84
N LYS A 104 -10.49 5.46 -7.85
CA LYS A 104 -9.42 5.65 -6.87
C LYS A 104 -9.94 5.98 -5.47
N TRP A 105 -9.05 5.82 -4.50
CA TRP A 105 -9.26 6.30 -3.13
C TRP A 105 -9.67 7.78 -3.12
N ASN A 106 -10.70 8.11 -2.36
CA ASN A 106 -11.14 9.50 -2.22
C ASN A 106 -11.75 9.74 -0.84
N LEU A 107 -10.94 10.34 0.03
CA LEU A 107 -11.35 10.70 1.39
C LEU A 107 -12.56 11.63 1.44
N LEU A 108 -12.67 12.59 0.51
CA LEU A 108 -13.79 13.54 0.47
C LEU A 108 -15.09 12.88 0.03
N ALA A 109 -15.00 11.86 -0.82
CA ALA A 109 -16.13 11.04 -1.24
C ALA A 109 -16.42 9.88 -0.27
N GLY A 110 -15.62 9.71 0.79
CA GLY A 110 -15.74 8.61 1.74
C GLY A 110 -15.39 7.24 1.15
N ARG A 111 -14.72 7.18 -0.01
CA ARG A 111 -14.34 5.94 -0.68
C ARG A 111 -13.10 5.35 -0.04
N ARG A 112 -13.17 4.09 0.36
CA ARG A 112 -12.13 3.32 1.05
C ARG A 112 -11.84 1.99 0.38
N ASP A 113 -12.70 1.51 -0.50
CA ASP A 113 -12.41 0.35 -1.33
C ASP A 113 -11.44 0.75 -2.45
N THR A 114 -10.23 0.16 -2.45
CA THR A 114 -9.12 0.62 -3.29
C THR A 114 -8.18 -0.50 -3.70
N ILE A 115 -7.55 -0.32 -4.85
CA ILE A 115 -6.38 -1.10 -5.29
C ILE A 115 -5.32 -0.09 -5.70
N HIS A 116 -4.17 -0.10 -5.01
CA HIS A 116 -3.10 0.81 -5.38
C HIS A 116 -1.71 0.24 -5.08
N VAL A 117 -0.73 0.66 -5.88
CA VAL A 117 0.68 0.42 -5.63
C VAL A 117 1.31 1.72 -5.14
N GLN A 118 1.89 1.70 -3.94
CA GLN A 118 2.71 2.79 -3.44
C GLN A 118 4.18 2.48 -3.70
N GLN A 119 4.81 3.28 -4.53
CA GLN A 119 6.24 3.28 -4.74
C GLN A 119 6.89 4.32 -3.84
N TYR A 120 7.83 3.91 -3.00
CA TYR A 120 8.62 4.79 -2.16
C TYR A 120 9.86 5.31 -2.89
N ASP A 121 10.39 6.44 -2.42
CA ASP A 121 11.58 7.09 -2.99
C ASP A 121 12.84 6.20 -2.96
N ASP A 122 12.88 5.21 -2.07
CA ASP A 122 13.95 4.21 -1.98
C ASP A 122 13.82 3.06 -2.99
N GLY A 123 12.76 3.08 -3.82
CA GLY A 123 12.48 2.08 -4.86
C GLY A 123 11.64 0.89 -4.38
N ILE A 124 11.25 0.82 -3.10
CA ILE A 124 10.34 -0.20 -2.61
C ILE A 124 8.93 0.06 -3.17
N ALA A 125 8.20 -1.00 -3.55
CA ALA A 125 6.81 -0.90 -3.96
C ALA A 125 5.93 -1.89 -3.21
N LEU A 126 4.86 -1.37 -2.60
CA LEU A 126 3.86 -2.16 -1.89
C LEU A 126 2.51 -2.03 -2.59
N LEU A 127 1.83 -3.16 -2.75
CA LEU A 127 0.45 -3.22 -3.27
C LEU A 127 -0.51 -3.30 -2.07
N PHE A 128 -1.55 -2.48 -2.11
CA PHE A 128 -2.63 -2.46 -1.14
C PHE A 128 -3.94 -2.78 -1.85
N VAL A 129 -4.74 -3.65 -1.23
CA VAL A 129 -6.06 -4.05 -1.72
C VAL A 129 -7.02 -4.00 -0.53
N ASP A 130 -7.97 -3.07 -0.57
CA ASP A 130 -9.00 -2.89 0.45
C ASP A 130 -10.38 -3.04 -0.19
N ALA A 131 -11.25 -3.85 0.40
CA ALA A 131 -12.60 -4.10 -0.09
C ALA A 131 -13.61 -4.31 1.03
N GLY A 132 -14.85 -3.84 0.84
CA GLY A 132 -15.95 -3.97 1.78
C GLY A 132 -16.07 -2.81 2.78
N PHE A 133 -15.19 -1.81 2.70
CA PHE A 133 -15.19 -0.64 3.59
C PHE A 133 -16.22 0.42 3.18
N ASP A 134 -16.71 0.39 1.95
CA ASP A 134 -17.70 1.35 1.43
C ASP A 134 -19.15 0.86 1.55
N THR A 135 -19.34 -0.35 2.09
CA THR A 135 -20.66 -0.96 2.36
C THR A 135 -20.94 -1.02 3.86
N MET A 136 -22.23 -0.97 4.22
CA MET A 136 -22.69 -1.21 5.59
C MET A 136 -23.01 -2.69 5.86
N GLU A 137 -23.08 -3.50 4.81
CA GLU A 137 -23.36 -4.94 4.86
C GLU A 137 -22.10 -5.74 4.54
N GLY A 138 -22.02 -6.95 5.10
CA GLY A 138 -20.89 -7.85 4.90
C GLY A 138 -19.68 -7.53 5.80
N GLY A 139 -18.57 -8.16 5.47
CA GLY A 139 -17.27 -8.00 6.08
C GLY A 139 -16.29 -7.21 5.20
N THR A 140 -15.03 -7.20 5.60
CA THR A 140 -13.95 -6.51 4.89
C THR A 140 -12.78 -7.42 4.60
N VAL A 141 -12.06 -7.11 3.53
CA VAL A 141 -10.79 -7.72 3.16
C VAL A 141 -9.77 -6.61 3.00
N GLN A 142 -8.65 -6.75 3.71
CA GLN A 142 -7.48 -5.88 3.56
C GLN A 142 -6.25 -6.74 3.30
N LEU A 143 -5.55 -6.44 2.21
CA LEU A 143 -4.31 -7.09 1.82
C LEU A 143 -3.21 -6.05 1.71
N THR A 144 -2.08 -6.31 2.36
CA THR A 144 -0.86 -5.50 2.21
C THR A 144 0.25 -6.40 1.70
N HIS A 145 0.69 -6.15 0.47
CA HIS A 145 1.81 -6.85 -0.13
C HIS A 145 3.11 -6.43 0.54
N GLY A 146 3.95 -7.41 0.87
CA GLY A 146 5.30 -7.17 1.37
C GLY A 146 6.35 -7.29 0.26
N GLN A 147 6.49 -8.49 -0.30
CA GLN A 147 7.57 -8.82 -1.23
C GLN A 147 7.15 -9.79 -2.33
N TRP A 148 7.88 -9.71 -3.44
CA TRP A 148 7.82 -10.72 -4.49
C TRP A 148 8.62 -11.97 -4.09
N VAL A 149 8.01 -13.15 -4.28
CA VAL A 149 8.70 -14.45 -4.19
C VAL A 149 8.61 -15.12 -5.56
N GLY A 150 9.62 -14.86 -6.39
CA GLY A 150 9.56 -15.20 -7.81
C GLY A 150 8.48 -14.39 -8.52
N ASN A 151 7.51 -15.06 -9.14
CA ASN A 151 6.34 -14.44 -9.78
C ASN A 151 5.09 -14.40 -8.87
N LYS A 152 5.27 -14.62 -7.57
CA LYS A 152 4.20 -14.64 -6.56
C LYS A 152 4.29 -13.42 -5.66
N LEU A 153 3.15 -13.02 -5.10
CA LEU A 153 3.07 -11.92 -4.14
C LEU A 153 2.85 -12.48 -2.74
N THR A 154 3.59 -11.98 -1.75
CA THR A 154 3.31 -12.29 -0.35
C THR A 154 2.54 -11.17 0.32
N PHE A 155 1.51 -11.56 1.07
CA PHE A 155 0.59 -10.65 1.71
C PHE A 155 0.57 -10.86 3.22
N TYR A 156 0.36 -9.75 3.93
CA TYR A 156 -0.42 -9.76 5.15
C TYR A 156 -1.89 -9.65 4.73
N VAL A 157 -2.73 -10.51 5.28
CA VAL A 157 -4.16 -10.65 4.97
C VAL A 157 -4.93 -10.42 6.27
N SER A 158 -5.92 -9.55 6.22
CA SER A 158 -6.90 -9.34 7.29
C SER A 158 -8.29 -9.50 6.68
N ILE A 159 -9.03 -10.49 7.16
CA ILE A 159 -10.43 -10.74 6.79
C ILE A 159 -11.26 -10.53 8.05
N ARG A 160 -12.18 -9.57 7.98
CA ARG A 160 -13.11 -9.25 9.07
C ARG A 160 -14.53 -9.59 8.62
N GLY A 161 -15.32 -10.18 9.49
CA GLY A 161 -16.76 -10.35 9.29
C GLY A 161 -17.54 -9.07 9.62
N GLU A 162 -18.86 -9.16 9.51
CA GLU A 162 -19.76 -8.08 9.94
C GLU A 162 -19.52 -7.74 11.42
N GLY A 163 -19.50 -6.44 11.74
CA GLY A 163 -19.19 -5.96 13.09
C GLY A 163 -17.70 -6.05 13.47
N ASP A 164 -16.78 -6.11 12.50
CA ASP A 164 -15.31 -6.10 12.67
C ASP A 164 -14.73 -7.34 13.39
N THR A 165 -15.44 -8.46 13.33
CA THR A 165 -14.99 -9.72 13.93
C THR A 165 -13.84 -10.31 13.10
N ALA A 166 -12.68 -10.60 13.71
CA ALA A 166 -11.57 -11.26 13.02
C ALA A 166 -11.97 -12.67 12.56
N ILE A 167 -11.88 -12.95 11.26
CA ILE A 167 -12.10 -14.29 10.69
C ILE A 167 -10.77 -14.93 10.32
N TYR A 168 -9.92 -14.17 9.63
CA TYR A 168 -8.56 -14.58 9.30
C TYR A 168 -7.62 -13.38 9.46
N GLU A 169 -6.44 -13.64 10.01
CA GLU A 169 -5.37 -12.66 10.09
C GLU A 169 -4.04 -13.39 9.96
N THR A 170 -3.15 -12.89 9.09
CA THR A 170 -1.82 -13.50 8.91
C THR A 170 -1.08 -13.54 10.24
N ALA A 171 -0.67 -14.75 10.64
CA ALA A 171 -0.04 -14.97 11.93
C ALA A 171 1.25 -14.15 12.09
N GLY A 172 1.39 -13.49 13.25
CA GLY A 172 2.60 -12.74 13.60
C GLY A 172 2.79 -11.42 12.83
N GLY A 173 1.81 -10.98 12.02
CA GLY A 173 1.85 -9.70 11.31
C GLY A 173 2.87 -9.63 10.17
N GLY A 174 3.37 -10.78 9.70
CA GLY A 174 4.30 -10.87 8.58
C GLY A 174 3.61 -10.90 7.21
N TYR A 175 4.43 -10.88 6.15
CA TYR A 175 3.99 -11.06 4.77
C TYR A 175 4.25 -12.49 4.31
N THR A 176 3.47 -13.43 4.82
CA THR A 176 3.72 -14.87 4.62
C THR A 176 2.73 -15.55 3.69
N ASP A 177 1.61 -14.91 3.39
CA ASP A 177 0.55 -15.54 2.61
C ASP A 177 0.81 -15.38 1.11
N VAL A 178 1.16 -16.48 0.46
CA VAL A 178 1.68 -16.47 -0.91
C VAL A 178 0.54 -16.63 -1.91
N PHE A 179 0.18 -15.53 -2.56
CA PHE A 179 -0.83 -15.51 -3.61
C PHE A 179 -0.22 -15.91 -4.95
N THR A 180 -0.96 -16.72 -5.70
CA THR A 180 -0.57 -17.16 -7.04
C THR A 180 -1.43 -16.49 -8.09
N LYS A 181 -0.80 -16.12 -9.20
CA LYS A 181 -1.48 -15.57 -10.36
C LYS A 181 -2.14 -16.70 -11.15
N ASN A 182 -3.42 -16.54 -11.48
CA ASN A 182 -4.17 -17.41 -12.39
C ASN A 182 -3.90 -17.06 -13.86
#